data_AF-A0A166SAS8-F1
#
_entry.id   AF-A0A166SAS8-F1
#
_cell.length_a   1.000
_cell.length_b   1.000
_cell.length_c   1.000
_cell.angle_alpha   90.00
_cell.angle_beta   90.00
_cell.angle_gamma   90.00
#
_symmetry.space_group_name_H-M   'P 1'
#
loop_
_entity.id
_entity.type
_entity.pdbx_description
1 polymer ?
#
loop_
_entity_poly.entity_id
_entity_poly.type
_entity_poly.pdbx_seq_one_letter_code
_entity_poly.pdbx_strand_id
1 'polypeptide(L)'
;MHLRTGGMADLEEAVRIAKQAVDATLVDHPGRAVMLDHYGFILDHKYSHTGAMVDLEEARKSYTTALNVQDALLSIRISVGRKLLSHPAILQDGLEAYRIAKTVIDLVPLTAPLSLQSADKQHHLSRAVGLASDAAAFLLY
;
A
#
# COMPACT_ATOMS: atom_id res chain seq x y z
N MET A 1 34.90 -4.77 3.26
CA MET A 1 33.67 -4.94 4.08
C MET A 1 32.90 -3.63 4.35
N HIS A 2 33.09 -2.54 3.60
CA HIS A 2 32.44 -1.24 3.89
C HIS A 2 31.05 -1.03 3.25
N LEU A 3 30.70 -1.76 2.19
CA LEU A 3 29.50 -1.49 1.38
C LEU A 3 28.19 -1.97 2.04
N ARG A 4 28.24 -3.05 2.82
CA ARG A 4 27.03 -3.62 3.46
C ARG A 4 26.59 -2.84 4.71
N THR A 5 27.55 -2.27 5.44
CA THR A 5 27.28 -1.44 6.63
C THR A 5 26.89 -0.01 6.24
N GLY A 6 27.48 0.55 5.18
CA GLY A 6 27.06 1.86 4.65
C GLY A 6 25.60 1.87 4.22
N GLY A 7 25.18 0.86 3.45
CA GLY A 7 23.79 0.76 2.99
C GLY A 7 22.76 0.59 4.11
N MET A 8 23.11 -0.09 5.21
CA MET A 8 22.20 -0.23 6.35
C MET A 8 22.06 1.08 7.15
N ALA A 9 23.17 1.82 7.35
CA ALA A 9 23.14 3.11 8.02
C ALA A 9 22.34 4.15 7.22
N ASP A 10 22.51 4.17 5.89
CA ASP A 10 21.74 5.04 4.99
C ASP A 10 20.25 4.69 5.04
N LEU A 11 19.91 3.40 5.14
CA LEU A 11 18.53 2.93 5.24
C LEU A 11 17.89 3.30 6.58
N GLU A 12 18.61 3.18 7.69
CA GLU A 12 18.14 3.63 9.00
C GLU A 12 17.92 5.14 9.06
N GLU A 13 18.81 5.91 8.42
CA GLU A 13 18.64 7.36 8.30
C GLU A 13 17.43 7.71 7.44
N ALA A 14 17.23 7.02 6.31
CA ALA A 14 16.04 7.20 5.47
C ALA A 14 14.75 6.91 6.26
N VAL A 15 14.72 5.86 7.08
CA VAL A 15 13.58 5.56 7.98
C VAL A 15 13.34 6.71 8.96
N ARG A 16 14.39 7.25 9.58
CA ARG A 16 14.27 8.39 10.51
C ARG A 16 13.70 9.62 9.82
N ILE A 17 14.27 10.02 8.69
CA ILE A 17 13.85 11.23 7.95
C ILE A 17 12.41 11.09 7.47
N ALA A 18 12.04 9.93 6.90
CA ALA A 18 10.68 9.70 6.44
C ALA A 18 9.67 9.73 7.58
N LYS A 19 10.01 9.18 8.76
CA LYS A 19 9.17 9.30 9.96
C LYS A 19 8.99 10.75 10.40
N GLN A 20 10.07 11.53 10.44
CA GLN A 20 9.99 12.96 10.78
C GLN A 20 9.11 13.74 9.79
N ALA A 21 9.17 13.42 8.50
CA ALA A 21 8.32 14.05 7.49
C ALA A 21 6.82 13.72 7.70
N VAL A 22 6.51 12.48 8.09
CA VAL A 22 5.16 12.09 8.53
C VAL A 22 4.76 12.89 9.77
N ASP A 23 5.60 12.93 10.80
CA ASP A 23 5.28 13.61 12.06
C ASP A 23 5.12 15.14 11.89
N ALA A 24 5.84 15.74 10.94
CA ALA A 24 5.75 17.18 10.62
C ALA A 24 4.52 17.54 9.78
N THR A 25 3.84 16.57 9.16
CA THR A 25 2.68 16.83 8.29
C THR A 25 1.38 16.63 9.07
N LEU A 26 0.47 17.61 9.08
CA LEU A 26 -0.81 17.49 9.81
C LEU A 26 -1.63 16.27 9.35
N VAL A 27 -2.38 15.67 10.28
CA VAL A 27 -3.17 14.44 10.05
C VAL A 27 -4.12 14.58 8.86
N ASP A 28 -4.76 15.73 8.74
CA ASP A 28 -5.77 16.00 7.70
C ASP A 28 -5.18 16.59 6.41
N HIS A 29 -3.85 16.77 6.34
CA HIS A 29 -3.22 17.33 5.15
C HIS A 29 -3.12 16.27 4.04
N PRO A 30 -3.59 16.55 2.80
CA PRO A 30 -3.55 15.59 1.68
C PRO A 30 -2.16 15.01 1.40
N GLY A 31 -1.12 15.82 1.58
CA GLY A 31 0.28 15.41 1.42
C GLY A 31 0.77 14.39 2.45
N ARG A 32 0.04 14.17 3.55
CA ARG A 32 0.39 13.16 4.56
C ARG A 32 0.36 11.75 3.98
N ALA A 33 -0.58 11.47 3.08
CA ALA A 33 -0.66 10.16 2.41
C ALA A 33 0.59 9.86 1.59
N VAL A 34 1.20 10.88 0.97
CA VAL A 34 2.45 10.73 0.22
C VAL A 34 3.62 10.45 1.16
N MET A 35 3.70 11.14 2.31
CA MET A 35 4.75 10.89 3.30
C MET A 35 4.63 9.49 3.90
N LEU A 36 3.41 9.04 4.19
CA LEU A 36 3.13 7.68 4.67
C LEU A 36 3.46 6.60 3.63
N ASP A 37 3.19 6.85 2.34
CA ASP A 37 3.57 5.92 1.26
C ASP A 37 5.10 5.77 1.17
N HIS A 38 5.83 6.89 1.22
CA HIS A 38 7.29 6.86 1.22
C HIS A 38 7.85 6.17 2.47
N TYR A 39 7.30 6.47 3.64
CA TYR A 39 7.72 5.84 4.89
C TYR A 39 7.52 4.32 4.86
N GLY A 40 6.33 3.86 4.44
CA GLY A 40 6.05 2.43 4.27
C GLY A 40 6.97 1.77 3.25
N PHE A 41 7.28 2.44 2.14
CA PHE A 41 8.18 1.89 1.11
C PHE A 41 9.61 1.66 1.60
N ILE A 42 10.14 2.58 2.41
CA ILE A 42 11.47 2.46 3.00
C ILE A 42 11.49 1.31 4.02
N LEU A 43 10.42 1.15 4.80
CA LEU A 43 10.26 0.05 5.74
C LEU A 43 10.15 -1.32 5.04
N ASP A 44 9.40 -1.44 3.95
CA ASP A 44 9.36 -2.64 3.10
C ASP A 44 10.76 -2.99 2.56
N HIS A 45 11.49 -1.97 2.09
CA HIS A 45 12.89 -2.14 1.66
C HIS A 45 13.75 -2.66 2.82
N LYS A 46 13.66 -2.07 4.00
CA LYS A 46 14.39 -2.53 5.18
C LYS A 46 14.00 -3.95 5.61
N TYR A 47 12.73 -4.30 5.56
CA TYR A 47 12.25 -5.66 5.81
C TYR A 47 12.88 -6.64 4.81
N SER A 48 12.91 -6.34 3.52
CA SER A 48 13.53 -7.25 2.53
C SER A 48 15.02 -7.51 2.76
N HIS A 49 15.74 -6.58 3.41
CA HIS A 49 17.15 -6.75 3.74
C HIS A 49 17.40 -7.46 5.08
N THR A 50 16.48 -7.30 6.04
CA THR A 50 16.68 -7.72 7.43
C THR A 50 15.80 -8.88 7.88
N GLY A 51 14.67 -9.11 7.20
CA GLY A 51 13.61 -10.03 7.62
C GLY A 51 12.87 -9.60 8.90
N ALA A 52 13.09 -8.37 9.38
CA ALA A 52 12.54 -7.92 10.65
C ALA A 52 11.04 -7.62 10.52
N MET A 53 10.19 -8.49 11.07
CA MET A 53 8.73 -8.38 10.99
C MET A 53 8.17 -7.04 11.48
N VAL A 54 8.84 -6.41 12.45
CA VAL A 54 8.47 -5.08 12.95
C VAL A 54 8.47 -4.01 11.85
N ASP A 55 9.40 -4.08 10.89
CA ASP A 55 9.47 -3.12 9.79
C ASP A 55 8.31 -3.35 8.81
N LEU A 56 7.98 -4.62 8.53
CA LEU A 56 6.83 -4.99 7.70
C LEU A 56 5.48 -4.57 8.32
N GLU A 57 5.32 -4.77 9.63
CA GLU A 57 4.11 -4.38 10.35
C GLU A 57 3.91 -2.86 10.33
N GLU A 58 4.98 -2.09 10.56
CA GLU A 58 4.92 -0.63 10.50
C GLU A 58 4.70 -0.11 9.06
N ALA A 59 5.23 -0.79 8.04
CA ALA A 59 4.96 -0.49 6.64
C ALA A 59 3.48 -0.66 6.30
N ARG A 60 2.89 -1.80 6.69
CA ARG A 60 1.45 -2.07 6.53
C ARG A 60 0.61 -0.99 7.20
N LYS A 61 0.91 -0.65 8.45
CA LYS A 61 0.21 0.42 9.18
C LYS A 61 0.29 1.76 8.46
N SER A 62 1.46 2.09 7.91
CA SER A 62 1.66 3.32 7.14
C SER A 62 0.80 3.36 5.88
N TYR A 63 0.76 2.27 5.11
CA TYR A 63 -0.09 2.18 3.92
C TYR A 63 -1.58 2.18 4.24
N THR A 64 -2.02 1.47 5.28
CA THR A 64 -3.42 1.49 5.72
C THR A 64 -3.83 2.90 6.15
N THR A 65 -2.95 3.64 6.81
CA THR A 65 -3.20 5.04 7.15
C THR A 65 -3.30 5.90 5.89
N ALA A 66 -2.36 5.75 4.94
CA ALA A 66 -2.34 6.49 3.68
C ALA A 66 -3.61 6.25 2.83
N LEU A 67 -4.11 5.02 2.81
CA LEU A 67 -5.34 4.63 2.08
C LEU A 67 -6.59 5.36 2.58
N ASN A 68 -6.61 5.69 3.87
CA ASN A 68 -7.76 6.24 4.58
C ASN A 68 -7.73 7.77 4.74
N VAL A 69 -6.71 8.46 4.25
CA VAL A 69 -6.70 9.93 4.19
C VAL A 69 -7.75 10.39 3.18
N GLN A 70 -8.82 11.04 3.66
CA GLN A 70 -10.02 11.33 2.86
C GLN A 70 -9.73 12.21 1.62
N ASP A 71 -8.88 13.22 1.78
CA ASP A 71 -8.55 14.20 0.73
C ASP A 71 -7.28 13.85 -0.05
N ALA A 72 -6.72 12.65 0.15
CA ALA A 72 -5.55 12.23 -0.59
C ALA A 72 -5.89 11.97 -2.07
N LEU A 73 -4.91 12.24 -2.93
CA LEU A 73 -4.96 11.92 -4.36
C LEU A 73 -5.39 10.45 -4.57
N LEU A 74 -6.38 10.25 -5.44
CA LEU A 74 -6.91 8.91 -5.76
C LEU A 74 -5.82 7.95 -6.25
N SER A 75 -4.83 8.47 -7.00
CA SER A 75 -3.67 7.71 -7.47
C SER A 75 -2.83 7.15 -6.32
N ILE A 76 -2.64 7.92 -5.24
CA ILE A 76 -1.91 7.47 -4.04
C ILE A 76 -2.70 6.37 -3.34
N ARG A 77 -4.00 6.58 -3.14
CA ARG A 77 -4.89 5.60 -2.48
C ARG A 77 -4.94 4.27 -3.23
N ILE A 78 -5.00 4.29 -4.57
CA ILE A 78 -4.92 3.08 -5.41
C ILE A 78 -3.54 2.42 -5.31
N SER A 79 -2.46 3.22 -5.34
CA SER A 79 -1.07 2.71 -5.25
C SER A 79 -0.84 1.97 -3.93
N VAL A 80 -1.16 2.60 -2.79
CA VAL A 80 -0.96 1.99 -1.46
C VAL A 80 -1.86 0.77 -1.25
N GLY A 81 -3.09 0.80 -1.75
CA GLY A 81 -3.98 -0.36 -1.69
C GLY A 81 -3.44 -1.57 -2.46
N ARG A 82 -2.79 -1.34 -3.61
CA ARG A 82 -2.11 -2.42 -4.35
C ARG A 82 -0.90 -2.96 -3.62
N LYS A 83 -0.09 -2.11 -2.98
CA LYS A 83 1.06 -2.53 -2.17
C LYS A 83 0.59 -3.41 -1.00
N LEU A 84 -0.47 -3.00 -0.30
CA LEU A 84 -1.08 -3.81 0.76
C LEU A 84 -1.51 -5.20 0.25
N LEU A 85 -2.22 -5.27 -0.87
CA LEU A 85 -2.69 -6.55 -1.44
C LEU A 85 -1.57 -7.45 -1.96
N SER A 86 -0.36 -6.91 -2.21
CA SER A 86 0.81 -7.73 -2.56
C SER A 86 1.49 -8.40 -1.37
N HIS A 87 1.11 -8.05 -0.13
CA HIS A 87 1.70 -8.64 1.08
C HIS A 87 0.98 -9.93 1.47
N PRO A 88 1.69 -11.08 1.56
CA PRO A 88 1.08 -12.38 1.86
C PRO A 88 0.31 -12.41 3.18
N ALA A 89 0.77 -11.64 4.17
CA ALA A 89 0.16 -11.57 5.49
C ALA A 89 -1.17 -10.79 5.54
N ILE A 90 -1.50 -10.01 4.49
CA ILE A 90 -2.84 -9.41 4.34
C ILE A 90 -3.81 -10.42 3.74
N LEU A 91 -3.32 -11.29 2.85
CA LEU A 91 -4.12 -12.34 2.24
C LEU A 91 -4.54 -13.44 3.24
N GLN A 92 -3.82 -13.56 4.37
CA GLN A 92 -4.21 -14.45 5.47
C GLN A 92 -5.41 -13.92 6.27
N ASP A 93 -5.68 -12.60 6.23
CA ASP A 93 -6.90 -12.00 6.78
C ASP A 93 -7.85 -11.66 5.62
N GLY A 94 -8.72 -12.62 5.29
CA GLY A 94 -9.66 -12.48 4.17
C GLY A 94 -10.59 -11.28 4.28
N LEU A 95 -10.92 -10.83 5.50
CA LEU A 95 -11.78 -9.67 5.71
C LEU A 95 -11.02 -8.36 5.46
N GLU A 96 -9.79 -8.25 5.96
CA GLU A 96 -8.91 -7.10 5.71
C GLU A 96 -8.61 -6.98 4.21
N ALA A 97 -8.22 -8.09 3.57
CA ALA A 97 -7.96 -8.15 2.13
C ALA A 97 -9.20 -7.73 1.31
N TYR A 98 -10.39 -8.23 1.66
CA TYR A 98 -11.63 -7.85 0.98
C TYR A 98 -11.92 -6.35 1.11
N ARG A 99 -11.74 -5.76 2.30
CA ARG A 99 -11.98 -4.32 2.51
C ARG A 99 -11.04 -3.47 1.65
N ILE A 100 -9.76 -3.81 1.64
CA ILE A 100 -8.75 -3.10 0.83
C ILE A 100 -9.06 -3.25 -0.65
N ALA A 101 -9.35 -4.46 -1.11
CA ALA A 101 -9.71 -4.73 -2.51
C ALA A 101 -10.96 -3.96 -2.92
N LYS A 102 -12.01 -3.98 -2.10
CA LYS A 102 -13.24 -3.22 -2.35
C LYS A 102 -12.96 -1.72 -2.48
N THR A 103 -12.18 -1.15 -1.56
CA THR A 103 -11.80 0.27 -1.64
C THR A 103 -11.04 0.56 -2.93
N VAL A 104 -10.05 -0.24 -3.32
CA VAL A 104 -9.29 -0.02 -4.56
C VAL A 104 -10.20 -0.11 -5.78
N ILE A 105 -11.08 -1.12 -5.86
CA ILE A 105 -12.04 -1.30 -6.96
C ILE A 105 -13.00 -0.11 -7.07
N ASP A 106 -13.52 0.38 -5.94
CA ASP A 106 -14.44 1.51 -5.90
C ASP A 106 -13.76 2.82 -6.39
N LEU A 107 -12.44 2.93 -6.28
CA LEU A 107 -11.67 4.11 -6.72
C LEU A 107 -11.26 4.07 -8.21
N VAL A 108 -11.15 2.90 -8.83
CA VAL A 108 -10.68 2.76 -10.23
C VAL A 108 -11.54 3.58 -11.22
N PRO A 109 -12.88 3.51 -11.20
CA PRO A 109 -13.72 4.27 -12.13
C PRO A 109 -13.57 5.80 -12.03
N LEU A 110 -13.10 6.31 -10.88
CA LEU A 110 -12.91 7.73 -10.62
C LEU A 110 -11.60 8.27 -11.22
N THR A 111 -10.74 7.39 -11.73
CA THR A 111 -9.45 7.75 -12.34
C THR A 111 -9.43 7.65 -13.87
N ALA A 112 -10.48 7.11 -14.49
CA ALA A 112 -10.60 7.03 -15.93
C ALA A 112 -11.27 8.30 -16.50
N PRO A 113 -10.78 8.85 -17.62
CA PRO A 113 -11.56 9.80 -18.41
C PRO A 113 -12.90 9.17 -18.81
N LEU A 114 -14.00 9.91 -18.70
CA LEU A 114 -15.39 9.50 -19.03
C LEU A 114 -15.55 8.84 -20.42
N SER A 115 -14.57 8.99 -21.32
CA SER A 115 -14.55 8.42 -22.68
C SER A 115 -14.14 6.94 -22.78
N LEU A 116 -13.60 6.31 -21.73
CA LEU A 116 -13.12 4.92 -21.75
C LEU A 116 -14.08 3.90 -21.09
N GLN A 117 -15.26 4.34 -20.63
CA GLN A 117 -16.08 3.57 -19.68
C GLN A 117 -16.86 2.36 -20.24
N SER A 118 -17.01 2.16 -21.56
CA SER A 118 -17.96 1.16 -22.08
C SER A 118 -17.35 -0.20 -22.40
N ALA A 119 -16.10 -0.29 -22.86
CA ALA A 119 -15.48 -1.57 -23.27
C ALA A 119 -14.58 -2.19 -22.19
N ASP A 120 -13.90 -1.36 -21.39
CA ASP A 120 -12.86 -1.86 -20.46
C ASP A 120 -13.39 -2.26 -19.07
N LYS A 121 -14.66 -1.99 -18.76
CA LYS A 121 -15.30 -2.45 -17.51
C LYS A 121 -15.22 -3.97 -17.38
N GLN A 122 -15.39 -4.73 -18.46
CA GLN A 122 -15.31 -6.19 -18.41
C GLN A 122 -13.88 -6.69 -18.14
N HIS A 123 -12.85 -6.01 -18.65
CA HIS A 123 -11.46 -6.41 -18.41
C HIS A 123 -11.01 -6.11 -16.98
N HIS A 124 -11.38 -4.94 -16.43
CA HIS A 124 -11.05 -4.57 -15.05
C HIS A 124 -11.87 -5.34 -14.01
N LEU A 125 -13.16 -5.58 -14.27
CA LEU A 125 -13.99 -6.45 -13.42
C LEU A 125 -13.48 -7.89 -13.42
N SER A 126 -13.05 -8.42 -14.57
CA SER A 126 -12.47 -9.77 -14.66
C SER A 126 -11.23 -9.93 -13.77
N ARG A 127 -10.35 -8.93 -13.73
CA ARG A 127 -9.16 -8.95 -12.87
C ARG A 127 -9.48 -8.81 -11.38
N ALA A 128 -10.48 -7.99 -11.04
CA ALA A 128 -10.97 -7.87 -9.67
C ALA A 128 -11.63 -9.15 -9.16
N VAL A 129 -12.43 -9.81 -10.02
CA VAL A 129 -13.03 -11.12 -9.74
C VAL A 129 -11.96 -12.21 -9.61
N GLY A 130 -10.90 -12.16 -10.42
CA GLY A 130 -9.74 -13.06 -10.28
C GLY A 130 -9.09 -12.94 -8.91
N LEU A 131 -8.78 -11.73 -8.46
CA LEU A 131 -8.17 -11.50 -7.13
C LEU A 131 -9.10 -11.91 -5.97
N ALA A 132 -10.41 -11.66 -6.09
CA ALA A 132 -11.38 -12.11 -5.09
C ALA A 132 -11.57 -13.62 -5.08
N SER A 133 -11.47 -14.27 -6.25
CA SER A 133 -11.55 -15.73 -6.38
C SER A 133 -10.28 -16.40 -5.85
N ASP A 134 -9.11 -15.82 -6.10
CA ASP A 134 -7.83 -16.27 -5.55
C ASP A 134 -7.86 -16.16 -4.01
N ALA A 135 -8.37 -15.04 -3.47
CA ALA A 135 -8.59 -14.88 -2.03
C ALA A 135 -9.58 -15.90 -1.45
N ALA A 136 -10.66 -16.23 -2.17
CA ALA A 136 -11.63 -17.24 -1.75
C ALA A 136 -11.06 -18.66 -1.82
N ALA A 137 -10.20 -18.97 -2.79
CA ALA A 137 -9.54 -20.27 -2.91
C ALA A 137 -8.58 -20.56 -1.74
N PHE A 138 -7.96 -19.52 -1.18
CA PHE A 138 -7.12 -19.64 0.02
C PHE A 138 -7.91 -19.86 1.32
N LEU A 139 -9.22 -19.53 1.36
CA LEU A 139 -10.09 -19.74 2.53
C LEU A 139 -10.66 -21.17 2.65
N LEU A 140 -10.39 -22.04 1.65
CA LEU A 140 -10.89 -23.43 1.58
C LEU A 140 -9.82 -24.48 1.95
N TYR A 141 -8.66 -24.05 2.44
CA TYR A 141 -7.60 -24.90 3.03
C TYR A 141 -7.37 -24.51 4.49
#